data_AF-B0M0Q3-F1
#
_entry.id   AF-B0M0Q3-F1
#
_cell.length_a   1.000
_cell.length_b   1.000
_cell.length_c   1.000
_cell.angle_alpha   90.00
_cell.angle_beta   90.00
_cell.angle_gamma   90.00
#
_symmetry.space_group_name_H-M   'P 1'
#
loop_
_entity.id
_entity.type
_entity.pdbx_description
1 polymer ?
#
loop_
_entity_poly.entity_id
_entity_poly.type
_entity_poly.pdbx_seq_one_letter_code
_entity_poly.pdbx_strand_id
1 'polypeptide(L)'
;MTQEIIRPTNTENYISNETNPFKKISRTKRVIMGVGLGISCGVITNGFYKRPMGSNPHVHALWAVALGTLMYKSYDFNDYIVKREIFTLSIHQQRVREQELLKQELKEKFGN
;
A
#
# COMPACT_ATOMS: atom_id res chain seq x y z
N MET A 1 -38.65 -28.86 -15.59
CA MET A 1 -37.58 -28.90 -14.58
C MET A 1 -36.88 -27.55 -14.58
N THR A 2 -37.18 -26.70 -13.60
CA THR A 2 -36.53 -25.41 -13.38
C THR A 2 -35.30 -25.63 -12.51
N GLN A 3 -34.10 -25.48 -13.07
CA GLN A 3 -32.87 -25.44 -12.27
C GLN A 3 -32.79 -24.07 -11.59
N GLU A 4 -32.80 -24.06 -10.26
CA GLU A 4 -32.45 -22.89 -9.47
C GLU A 4 -30.99 -22.54 -9.73
N ILE A 5 -30.76 -21.33 -10.26
CA ILE A 5 -29.43 -20.73 -10.38
C ILE A 5 -28.96 -20.42 -8.96
N ILE A 6 -28.17 -21.34 -8.38
CA ILE A 6 -27.45 -21.12 -7.12
C ILE A 6 -26.40 -20.04 -7.39
N ARG A 7 -26.74 -18.78 -7.14
CA ARG A 7 -25.76 -17.68 -7.14
C ARG A 7 -24.80 -17.91 -5.97
N PRO A 8 -23.47 -17.88 -6.18
CA PRO A 8 -22.53 -17.93 -5.07
C PRO A 8 -22.71 -16.68 -4.19
N THR A 9 -23.31 -16.87 -3.02
CA THR A 9 -23.58 -15.85 -1.98
C THR A 9 -22.34 -15.44 -1.18
N ASN A 10 -21.14 -15.93 -1.53
CA ASN A 10 -19.90 -15.53 -0.87
C ASN A 10 -19.41 -14.16 -1.38
N THR A 11 -20.13 -13.12 -0.98
CA THR A 11 -19.73 -11.70 -1.10
C THR A 11 -18.72 -11.27 -0.03
N GLU A 12 -18.32 -12.18 0.87
CA GLU A 12 -17.52 -11.85 2.06
C GLU A 12 -16.00 -11.93 1.87
N ASN A 13 -15.51 -12.43 0.73
CA ASN A 13 -14.07 -12.56 0.44
C ASN A 13 -13.51 -11.49 -0.52
N TYR A 14 -14.25 -10.43 -0.78
CA TYR A 14 -13.76 -9.34 -1.62
C TYR A 14 -12.86 -8.49 -0.75
N ILE A 15 -11.65 -8.23 -1.25
CA ILE A 15 -10.74 -7.26 -0.69
C ILE A 15 -11.52 -5.94 -0.62
N SER A 16 -12.07 -5.61 0.55
CA SER A 16 -12.79 -4.37 0.71
C SER A 16 -11.76 -3.26 0.49
N ASN A 17 -12.08 -2.32 -0.40
CA ASN A 17 -11.20 -1.20 -0.76
C ASN A 17 -10.83 -0.32 0.45
N GLU A 18 -11.43 -0.56 1.62
CA GLU A 18 -11.28 0.27 2.81
C GLU A 18 -10.09 -0.14 3.69
N THR A 19 -9.57 -1.36 3.57
CA THR A 19 -8.45 -1.83 4.39
C THR A 19 -7.26 -2.26 3.53
N ASN A 20 -6.29 -1.35 3.36
CA ASN A 20 -4.97 -1.70 2.86
C ASN A 20 -4.34 -2.78 3.78
N PRO A 21 -4.24 -4.05 3.35
CA PRO A 21 -3.74 -5.14 4.20
C PRO A 21 -2.23 -4.98 4.49
N PHE A 22 -1.56 -4.05 3.80
CA PHE A 22 -0.14 -3.74 3.95
C PHE A 22 0.13 -2.53 4.86
N LYS A 23 -0.86 -2.03 5.60
CA LYS A 23 -0.67 -1.02 6.67
C LYS A 23 0.04 -1.61 7.90
N LYS A 24 1.11 -2.39 7.70
CA LYS A 24 1.86 -3.09 8.75
C LYS A 24 2.70 -2.15 9.63
N ILE A 25 2.96 -0.93 9.16
CA ILE A 25 3.71 0.07 9.93
C ILE A 25 2.82 1.30 10.07
N SER A 26 2.49 1.67 11.31
CA SER A 26 1.73 2.90 11.57
C SER A 26 2.48 4.10 11.02
N ARG A 27 1.73 5.09 10.53
CA ARG A 27 2.29 6.36 10.02
C ARG A 27 3.32 6.95 10.97
N THR A 28 3.01 6.91 12.27
CA THR A 28 3.89 7.34 13.37
C THR A 28 5.22 6.59 13.38
N LYS A 29 5.22 5.26 13.26
CA LYS A 29 6.46 4.47 13.22
C LYS A 29 7.33 4.84 12.02
N ARG A 30 6.74 5.08 10.84
CA ARG A 30 7.51 5.53 9.66
C ARG A 30 8.11 6.92 9.86
N VAL A 31 7.36 7.85 10.46
CA VAL A 31 7.89 9.18 10.80
C VAL A 31 9.04 9.07 11.79
N ILE A 32 8.89 8.26 12.85
CA ILE A 32 9.97 8.01 13.82
C ILE A 32 11.21 7.42 13.14
N MET A 33 11.04 6.45 12.23
CA MET A 33 12.14 5.91 11.43
C MET A 33 12.80 7.00 10.57
N GLY A 34 12.01 7.85 9.92
CA GLY A 34 12.52 8.98 9.13
C GLY A 34 13.30 9.99 9.96
N VAL A 35 12.81 10.33 11.16
CA VAL A 35 13.50 11.20 12.12
C VAL A 35 14.81 10.57 12.58
N GLY A 36 14.80 9.28 12.94
CA GLY A 36 16.00 8.55 13.35
C GLY A 36 17.07 8.52 12.26
N LEU A 37 16.67 8.18 11.01
CA LEU A 37 17.56 8.25 9.85
C LEU A 37 18.08 9.66 9.60
N GLY A 38 17.25 10.68 9.79
CA GLY A 38 17.66 12.08 9.67
C GLY A 38 18.73 12.48 10.68
N ILE A 39 18.58 12.09 11.94
CA ILE A 39 19.62 12.31 12.95
C ILE A 39 20.91 11.57 12.56
N SER A 40 20.82 10.32 12.10
CA SER A 40 21.99 9.57 11.60
C SER A 40 22.66 10.28 10.41
N CYS A 41 21.91 10.83 9.48
CA CYS A 41 22.44 11.65 8.39
C CYS A 41 23.14 12.92 8.90
N GLY A 42 22.61 13.58 9.94
CA GLY A 42 23.28 14.71 10.60
C GLY A 42 24.63 14.32 11.21
N VAL A 43 24.70 13.18 11.89
CA VAL A 43 25.95 12.62 12.44
C VAL A 43 26.96 12.33 11.34
N ILE A 44 26.52 11.67 10.26
CA ILE A 44 27.35 11.34 9.10
C ILE A 44 27.86 12.63 8.43
N THR A 45 27.01 13.65 8.28
CA THR A 45 27.37 14.95 7.72
C THR A 45 28.50 15.59 8.52
N ASN A 46 28.38 15.61 9.86
CA ASN A 46 29.46 16.11 10.70
C ASN A 46 30.75 15.28 10.57
N GLY A 47 30.62 13.96 10.45
CA GLY A 47 31.75 13.06 10.18
C GLY A 47 32.50 13.42 8.89
N PHE A 48 31.77 13.71 7.80
CA PHE A 48 32.37 14.13 6.53
C PHE A 48 33.14 15.45 6.64
N TYR A 49 32.68 16.39 7.47
CA TYR A 49 33.36 17.66 7.72
C TYR A 49 34.43 17.58 8.82
N LYS A 50 34.79 16.37 9.30
CA LYS A 50 35.73 16.14 10.41
C LYS A 50 35.34 16.91 11.69
N ARG A 51 34.05 17.12 11.90
CA ARG A 51 33.48 17.79 13.08
C ARG A 51 33.02 16.74 14.10
N PRO A 52 33.01 17.06 15.40
CA PRO A 52 32.47 16.13 16.39
C PRO A 52 30.99 15.84 16.11
N MET A 53 30.56 14.60 16.34
CA MET A 53 29.25 14.10 15.91
C MET A 53 28.07 14.95 16.41
N GLY A 54 28.15 15.46 17.64
CA GLY A 54 27.13 16.32 18.26
C GLY A 54 27.23 17.82 17.94
N SER A 55 28.19 18.25 17.10
CA SER A 55 28.25 19.66 16.67
C SER A 55 27.09 20.02 15.74
N ASN A 56 26.78 21.31 15.59
CA ASN A 56 25.75 21.81 14.67
C ASN A 56 24.37 21.12 14.82
N PRO A 57 23.70 21.22 15.99
CA PRO A 57 22.38 20.61 16.22
C PRO A 57 21.33 21.01 15.18
N HIS A 58 21.46 22.20 14.58
CA HIS A 58 20.60 22.66 13.49
C HIS A 58 20.67 21.77 12.24
N VAL A 59 21.84 21.19 11.92
CA VAL A 59 21.99 20.26 10.80
C VAL A 59 21.27 18.95 11.08
N HIS A 60 21.37 18.43 12.30
CA HIS A 60 20.64 17.23 12.73
C HIS A 60 19.13 17.45 12.66
N ALA A 61 18.65 18.59 13.16
CA ALA A 61 17.24 18.97 13.10
C ALA A 61 16.75 19.09 11.66
N LEU A 62 17.55 19.70 10.77
CA LEU A 62 17.20 19.85 9.35
C LEU A 62 17.06 18.49 8.67
N TRP A 63 18.01 17.57 8.87
CA TRP A 63 17.93 16.22 8.32
C TRP A 63 16.78 15.41 8.92
N ALA A 64 16.55 15.52 10.24
CA ALA A 64 15.44 14.89 10.94
C ALA A 64 14.08 15.32 10.38
N VAL A 65 13.88 16.62 10.15
CA VAL A 65 12.65 17.17 9.56
C VAL A 65 12.52 16.75 8.09
N ALA A 66 13.59 16.83 7.31
CA ALA A 66 13.58 16.47 5.89
C ALA A 66 13.22 15.00 5.69
N LEU A 67 13.90 14.07 6.38
CA LEU A 67 13.65 12.64 6.25
C LEU A 67 12.37 12.18 6.95
N GLY A 68 11.98 12.82 8.07
CA GLY A 68 10.67 12.61 8.68
C GLY A 68 9.52 12.97 7.73
N THR A 69 9.62 14.12 7.06
CA THR A 69 8.63 14.59 6.07
C THR A 69 8.62 13.70 4.83
N LEU A 70 9.79 13.27 4.35
CA LEU A 70 9.90 12.36 3.22
C LEU A 70 9.23 11.02 3.54
N MET A 71 9.50 10.43 4.71
CA MET A 71 8.87 9.17 5.12
C MET A 71 7.36 9.29 5.29
N TYR A 72 6.88 10.44 5.77
CA TYR A 72 5.46 10.74 5.83
C TYR A 72 4.83 10.77 4.42
N LYS A 73 5.43 11.50 3.47
CA LYS A 73 4.90 11.57 2.09
C LYS A 73 4.98 10.22 1.37
N SER A 74 6.06 9.47 1.58
CA SER A 74 6.21 8.11 1.04
C SER A 74 5.18 7.14 1.61
N TYR A 75 4.71 7.34 2.84
CA TYR A 75 3.61 6.58 3.40
C TYR A 75 2.31 6.84 2.62
N ASP A 76 1.94 8.10 2.42
CA ASP A 76 0.72 8.48 1.71
C ASP A 76 0.77 8.02 0.24
N PHE A 77 1.94 8.12 -0.40
CA PHE A 77 2.16 7.64 -1.76
C PHE A 77 2.05 6.11 -1.88
N ASN A 78 2.62 5.36 -0.94
CA ASN A 78 2.49 3.90 -0.93
C ASN A 78 1.04 3.48 -0.68
N ASP A 79 0.30 4.18 0.18
CA ASP A 79 -1.12 3.91 0.41
C ASP A 79 -1.94 4.14 -0.86
N TYR A 80 -1.64 5.22 -1.59
CA TYR A 80 -2.26 5.51 -2.89
C TYR A 80 -1.97 4.42 -3.94
N ILE A 81 -0.72 3.99 -4.08
CA ILE A 81 -0.35 2.91 -5.02
C ILE A 81 -1.10 1.63 -4.70
N VAL A 82 -1.08 1.21 -3.43
CA VAL A 82 -1.73 -0.05 -3.03
C VAL A 82 -3.22 0.00 -3.27
N LYS A 83 -3.89 1.12 -2.95
CA LYS A 83 -5.32 1.29 -3.25
C LYS A 83 -5.60 1.21 -4.74
N ARG A 84 -4.74 1.82 -5.57
CA ARG A 84 -4.84 1.75 -7.03
C ARG A 84 -4.65 0.32 -7.56
N GLU A 85 -3.69 -0.42 -7.01
CA GLU A 85 -3.47 -1.83 -7.35
C GLU A 85 -4.68 -2.67 -6.97
N ILE A 86 -5.16 -2.59 -5.73
CA ILE A 86 -6.36 -3.32 -5.25
C ILE A 86 -7.58 -2.99 -6.13
N PHE A 87 -7.78 -1.73 -6.48
CA PHE A 87 -8.86 -1.31 -7.38
C PHE A 87 -8.71 -1.91 -8.79
N THR A 88 -7.49 -1.99 -9.31
CA THR A 88 -7.23 -2.61 -10.61
C THR A 88 -7.49 -4.12 -10.55
N LEU A 89 -7.05 -4.78 -9.48
CA LEU A 89 -7.33 -6.19 -9.23
C LEU A 89 -8.84 -6.46 -9.12
N SER A 90 -9.61 -5.61 -8.44
CA SER A 90 -11.06 -5.83 -8.29
C SER A 90 -11.81 -5.73 -9.62
N ILE A 91 -11.42 -4.79 -10.50
CA ILE A 91 -11.94 -4.72 -11.88
C ILE A 91 -11.62 -6.00 -12.65
N HIS A 92 -10.36 -6.48 -12.57
CA HIS A 92 -9.97 -7.71 -13.27
C HIS A 92 -10.71 -8.95 -12.74
N GLN A 93 -10.87 -9.07 -11.42
CA GLN A 93 -11.65 -10.15 -10.80
C GLN A 93 -13.11 -10.12 -11.25
N GLN A 94 -13.71 -8.93 -11.34
CA GLN A 94 -15.07 -8.78 -11.85
C GLN A 94 -15.17 -9.24 -13.31
N ARG A 95 -14.24 -8.82 -14.18
CA ARG A 95 -14.23 -9.24 -15.60
C ARG A 95 -14.02 -10.75 -15.76
N VAL A 96 -13.12 -11.35 -14.98
CA VAL A 96 -12.92 -12.81 -15.00
C VAL A 96 -14.20 -13.53 -14.59
N ARG A 97 -14.90 -13.05 -13.56
CA ARG A 97 -16.19 -13.63 -13.17
C ARG A 97 -17.25 -13.47 -14.27
N GLU A 98 -17.37 -12.30 -14.88
CA GLU A 98 -18.31 -12.08 -15.98
C GLU A 98 -18.02 -13.06 -17.14
N GLN A 99 -16.76 -13.30 -17.46
CA GLN A 99 -16.37 -14.31 -18.45
C GLN A 99 -16.68 -15.74 -18.02
N GLU A 100 -16.50 -16.09 -16.73
CA GLU A 100 -16.86 -17.41 -16.20
C GLU A 100 -18.38 -17.64 -16.25
N LEU A 101 -19.18 -16.64 -15.89
CA LEU A 101 -20.64 -16.68 -15.99
C LEU A 101 -21.11 -16.82 -17.44
N LEU A 102 -20.55 -16.03 -18.36
CA LEU A 102 -20.86 -16.14 -19.80
C LEU A 102 -20.48 -17.51 -20.38
N LYS A 103 -19.36 -18.09 -19.95
CA LYS A 103 -18.96 -19.46 -20.36
C LYS A 103 -19.90 -20.52 -19.81
N GLN A 104 -20.39 -20.36 -18.58
CA GLN A 104 -21.41 -21.24 -18.00
C GLN A 104 -22.72 -21.15 -18.77
N GLU A 105 -23.23 -19.93 -19.03
CA GLU A 105 -24.45 -19.72 -19.83
C GLU A 105 -24.34 -20.26 -21.27
N LEU A 106 -23.17 -20.12 -21.91
CA LEU A 106 -22.93 -20.66 -23.26
C LEU A 106 -22.92 -22.18 -23.24
N LYS A 107 -22.32 -22.80 -22.21
CA LYS A 107 -22.32 -24.25 -22.03
C LYS A 107 -23.74 -24.78 -21.77
N GLU A 108 -24.57 -24.05 -21.01
CA GLU A 108 -25.97 -24.40 -20.80
C GLU A 108 -26.83 -24.24 -22.07
N LYS A 109 -26.55 -23.24 -22.91
CA LYS A 109 -27.34 -22.97 -24.13
C LYS A 109 -26.93 -23.79 -25.36
N PHE A 110 -25.65 -24.15 -25.50
CA PHE A 110 -25.10 -24.76 -26.71
C PHE A 110 -24.31 -26.05 -26.47
N GLY A 111 -24.07 -26.42 -25.21
CA GLY A 111 -23.39 -27.67 -24.86
C GLY A 111 -24.36 -28.85 -24.82
N ASN A 112 -24.46 -29.55 -25.94
CA ASN A 112 -24.64 -31.01 -25.91
C ASN A 112 -23.37 -31.66 -25.35
#